data_AF-A0A1R0GIV4-F1
#
_entry.id   AF-A0A1R0GIV4-F1
#
_cell.length_a   1.000
_cell.length_b   1.000
_cell.length_c   1.000
_cell.angle_alpha   90.00
_cell.angle_beta   90.00
_cell.angle_gamma   90.00
#
_symmetry.space_group_name_H-M   'P 1'
#
loop_
_entity.id
_entity.type
_entity.pdbx_description
1 polymer ?
#
loop_
_entity_poly.entity_id
_entity_poly.type
_entity_poly.pdbx_seq_one_letter_code
_entity_poly.pdbx_strand_id
1 'polypeptide(L)'
;MNKVGKMNKVTFPNACQLMRWHFHPLGFEASMDAPGSMIARLFDRASGETLIAIAGIPCATVMNAADVERIIEAVEDELESFVPPLSLRA
;
A
#
# COMPACT_ATOMS: atom_id res chain seq x y z
N MET A 1 -24.99 -16.35 12.96
CA MET A 1 -23.73 -15.75 13.46
C MET A 1 -23.60 -14.36 12.84
N ASN A 2 -24.00 -13.32 13.57
CA ASN A 2 -24.04 -11.95 13.07
C ASN A 2 -22.71 -11.26 13.38
N LYS A 3 -21.69 -11.44 12.54
CA LYS A 3 -20.53 -10.53 12.52
C LYS A 3 -20.87 -9.37 11.60
N VAL A 4 -21.72 -8.46 12.08
CA VAL A 4 -21.75 -7.08 11.57
C VAL A 4 -20.49 -6.40 12.11
N GLY A 5 -19.34 -6.80 11.56
CA GLY A 5 -18.07 -6.13 11.81
C GLY A 5 -18.23 -4.71 11.31
N LYS A 6 -17.92 -3.74 12.17
CA LYS A 6 -17.99 -2.31 11.90
C LYS A 6 -17.48 -2.03 10.48
N MET A 7 -18.38 -1.64 9.58
CA MET A 7 -18.02 -1.08 8.28
C MET A 7 -17.38 0.28 8.53
N ASN A 8 -16.14 0.30 9.01
CA ASN A 8 -15.32 1.50 9.05
C ASN A 8 -14.99 1.80 7.59
N LYS A 9 -15.86 2.61 6.97
CA LYS A 9 -15.63 3.18 5.66
C LYS A 9 -14.45 4.14 5.79
N VAL A 10 -13.29 3.69 5.35
CA VAL A 10 -12.06 4.46 5.27
C VAL A 10 -12.03 5.13 3.90
N THR A 11 -11.94 6.45 3.89
CA THR A 11 -11.74 7.18 2.64
C THR A 11 -10.29 7.01 2.18
N PHE A 12 -10.04 7.11 0.88
CA PHE A 12 -8.69 7.01 0.32
C PHE A 12 -7.64 7.85 1.08
N PRO A 13 -7.87 9.15 1.43
CA PRO A 13 -6.89 9.92 2.20
C PRO A 13 -6.59 9.36 3.60
N ASN A 14 -7.60 8.82 4.29
CA ASN A 14 -7.42 8.18 5.59
C ASN A 14 -6.66 6.86 5.47
N ALA A 15 -6.95 6.09 4.42
CA ALA A 15 -6.23 4.84 4.11
C ALA A 15 -4.74 5.14 3.86
N CYS A 16 -4.44 6.15 3.04
CA CYS A 16 -3.06 6.60 2.80
C CYS A 16 -2.35 7.02 4.11
N GLN A 17 -3.06 7.66 5.04
CA GLN A 17 -2.48 8.02 6.34
C GLN A 17 -2.12 6.79 7.18
N LEU A 18 -2.97 5.76 7.19
CA LEU A 18 -2.71 4.50 7.89
C LEU A 18 -1.49 3.78 7.27
N MET A 19 -1.46 3.68 5.95
CA MET A 19 -0.33 3.07 5.23
C MET A 19 0.99 3.80 5.51
N ARG A 20 0.97 5.15 5.58
CA ARG A 20 2.17 5.93 5.95
C ARG A 20 2.71 5.62 7.34
N TRP A 21 1.85 5.26 8.29
CA TRP A 21 2.29 4.83 9.62
C TRP A 21 2.78 3.39 9.59
N HIS A 22 2.15 2.54 8.78
CA HIS A 22 2.52 1.14 8.61
C HIS A 22 3.94 0.98 8.05
N PHE A 23 4.27 1.74 7.00
CA PHE A 23 5.57 1.64 6.33
C PHE A 23 6.70 2.41 7.03
N HIS A 24 6.44 3.12 8.12
CA HIS A 24 7.49 3.87 8.83
C HIS A 24 8.58 2.91 9.37
N PRO A 25 9.89 3.16 9.13
CA PRO A 25 10.52 4.43 8.75
C PRO A 25 10.58 4.77 7.25
N LEU A 26 10.11 3.87 6.37
CA LEU A 26 10.01 4.13 4.93
C LEU A 26 8.93 5.18 4.64
N GLY A 27 9.13 5.94 3.56
CA GLY A 27 8.14 6.83 2.99
C GLY A 27 7.14 6.06 2.13
N PHE A 28 5.86 6.31 2.34
CA PHE A 28 4.78 5.78 1.51
C PHE A 28 3.99 6.93 0.89
N GLU A 29 3.78 6.85 -0.42
CA GLU A 29 2.95 7.77 -1.20
C GLU A 29 1.95 6.97 -2.01
N ALA A 30 0.70 7.43 -2.02
CA ALA A 30 -0.38 6.79 -2.73
C ALA A 30 -1.25 7.86 -3.40
N SER A 31 -1.47 7.70 -4.70
CA SER A 31 -2.24 8.62 -5.53
C SER A 31 -3.16 7.85 -6.46
N MET A 32 -4.36 8.38 -6.75
CA MET A 32 -5.22 7.77 -7.76
C MET A 32 -4.66 8.02 -9.17
N ASP A 33 -4.56 6.94 -9.94
CA ASP A 33 -4.15 6.97 -11.35
C ASP A 33 -5.38 7.07 -12.26
N ALA A 34 -6.44 6.29 -11.94
CA ALA A 34 -7.73 6.36 -12.58
C ALA A 34 -8.88 6.15 -11.57
N PRO A 35 -10.15 6.38 -11.95
CA PRO A 35 -11.31 6.11 -11.09
C PRO A 35 -11.47 4.59 -10.86
N GLY A 36 -10.74 4.04 -9.90
CA GLY A 36 -10.69 2.60 -9.62
C GLY A 36 -9.28 2.01 -9.49
N SER A 37 -8.24 2.79 -9.81
CA SER A 37 -6.84 2.38 -9.67
C SER A 37 -6.02 3.44 -8.95
N MET A 38 -5.02 2.97 -8.22
CA MET A 38 -4.04 3.82 -7.57
C MET A 38 -2.62 3.41 -7.96
N ILE A 39 -1.73 4.37 -7.83
CA ILE A 39 -0.29 4.16 -7.80
C ILE A 39 0.16 4.30 -6.35
N ALA A 40 0.86 3.28 -5.84
CA ALA A 40 1.56 3.32 -4.57
C ALA A 40 3.07 3.39 -4.81
N ARG A 41 3.79 4.15 -4.00
CA ARG A 41 5.23 4.32 -4.08
C ARG A 41 5.81 4.22 -2.69
N LEU A 42 6.77 3.32 -2.52
CA LEU A 42 7.63 3.25 -1.33
C LEU A 42 8.98 3.86 -1.69
N PHE A 43 9.49 4.69 -0.79
CA PHE A 43 10.78 5.32 -0.93
C PHE A 43 11.46 5.42 0.43
N ASP A 44 12.78 5.42 0.46
CA ASP A 44 13.52 5.70 1.68
C ASP A 44 13.36 7.17 2.05
N ARG A 45 12.87 7.44 3.26
CA ARG A 45 12.61 8.82 3.71
C ARG A 45 13.91 9.61 3.97
N ALA A 46 15.02 8.92 4.25
CA ALA A 46 16.29 9.56 4.58
C ALA A 46 17.08 9.95 3.31
N SER A 47 17.09 9.11 2.28
CA SER A 47 17.77 9.37 1.00
C SER A 47 16.84 9.93 -0.08
N GLY A 48 15.52 9.72 0.03
CA GLY A 48 14.54 10.03 -1.01
C GLY A 48 14.52 9.02 -2.16
N GLU A 49 15.28 7.92 -2.05
CA GLU A 49 15.39 6.89 -3.09
C GLU A 49 14.09 6.09 -3.20
N THR A 50 13.53 5.99 -4.39
CA THR A 50 12.37 5.12 -4.64
C THR A 50 12.78 3.67 -4.54
N LEU A 51 12.18 2.93 -3.61
CA LEU A 51 12.39 1.49 -3.48
C LEU A 51 11.53 0.74 -4.50
N ILE A 52 10.24 1.06 -4.54
CA ILE A 52 9.29 0.46 -5.48
C ILE A 52 8.16 1.45 -5.81
N ALA A 53 7.66 1.39 -7.04
CA ALA A 53 6.47 2.12 -7.47
C ALA A 53 5.56 1.15 -8.22
N ILE A 54 4.34 0.98 -7.71
CA ILE A 54 3.37 0.01 -8.17
C ILE A 54 2.18 0.79 -8.71
N ALA A 55 1.89 0.61 -9.99
CA ALA A 55 0.73 1.21 -10.65
C ALA A 55 -0.39 0.19 -10.81
N GLY A 56 -1.63 0.68 -10.95
CA GLY A 56 -2.77 -0.19 -11.23
C GLY A 56 -3.29 -0.99 -10.04
N ILE A 57 -2.91 -0.62 -8.81
CA ILE A 57 -3.47 -1.25 -7.61
C ILE A 57 -4.97 -0.95 -7.55
N PRO A 58 -5.86 -1.95 -7.48
CA PRO A 58 -7.29 -1.72 -7.38
C PRO A 58 -7.63 -0.91 -6.12
N CYS A 59 -8.26 0.25 -6.28
CA CYS A 59 -8.64 1.10 -5.16
C CYS A 59 -10.03 1.71 -5.35
N ALA A 60 -10.79 1.83 -4.26
CA ALA A 60 -12.04 2.58 -4.24
C ALA A 60 -11.86 3.91 -3.48
N THR A 61 -12.62 4.94 -3.85
CA THR A 61 -12.63 6.23 -3.11
C THR A 61 -13.07 6.06 -1.65
N VAL A 62 -13.88 5.05 -1.39
CA VAL A 62 -14.31 4.62 -0.05
C VAL A 62 -14.13 3.11 0.03
N MET A 63 -13.33 2.66 0.98
CA MET A 63 -12.92 1.27 1.13
C MET A 63 -13.07 0.85 2.59
N ASN A 64 -13.23 -0.44 2.86
CA ASN A 64 -13.28 -0.93 4.24
C ASN A 64 -11.85 -1.23 4.74
N ALA A 65 -11.70 -1.55 6.03
CA ALA A 65 -10.38 -1.87 6.60
C ALA A 65 -9.71 -3.07 5.91
N ALA A 66 -10.48 -4.08 5.49
CA ALA A 66 -9.93 -5.25 4.80
C ALA A 66 -9.43 -4.91 3.38
N ASP A 67 -10.04 -3.93 2.71
CA ASP A 67 -9.55 -3.43 1.43
C ASP A 67 -8.21 -2.69 1.60
N VAL A 68 -8.05 -1.93 2.70
CA VAL A 68 -6.78 -1.26 3.06
C VAL A 68 -5.70 -2.30 3.34
N GLU A 69 -6.02 -3.34 4.12
CA GLU A 69 -5.10 -4.46 4.41
C GLU A 69 -4.66 -5.14 3.11
N ARG A 70 -5.58 -5.46 2.20
CA ARG A 70 -5.24 -6.04 0.89
C ARG A 70 -4.32 -5.17 0.04
N ILE A 71 -4.49 -3.85 0.10
CA ILE A 71 -3.59 -2.92 -0.61
C ILE A 71 -2.19 -2.98 0.00
N ILE A 72 -2.10 -3.00 1.33
CA ILE A 72 -0.82 -3.12 2.04
C ILE A 72 -0.15 -4.45 1.68
N GLU A 73 -0.87 -5.57 1.77
CA GLU A 73 -0.38 -6.90 1.41
C GLU A 73 0.12 -6.95 -0.04
N ALA A 74 -0.63 -6.37 -0.99
CA ALA A 74 -0.19 -6.32 -2.39
C ALA A 74 1.11 -5.51 -2.56
N VAL A 75 1.27 -4.44 -1.79
CA VAL A 75 2.50 -3.63 -1.82
C VAL A 75 3.67 -4.35 -1.17
N GLU A 76 3.44 -5.09 -0.09
CA GLU A 76 4.45 -5.92 0.57
C GLU A 76 4.89 -7.10 -0.32
N ASP A 77 3.95 -7.79 -0.97
CA ASP A 77 4.24 -8.90 -1.89
C ASP A 77 5.08 -8.43 -3.09
N GLU A 78 4.72 -7.29 -3.68
CA GLU A 78 5.51 -6.66 -4.74
C GLU A 78 6.90 -6.23 -4.25
N LEU A 79 7.01 -5.72 -3.01
CA LEU A 79 8.31 -5.38 -2.42
C LEU A 79 9.18 -6.63 -2.21
N GLU A 80 8.62 -7.72 -1.70
CA GLU A 80 9.31 -9.00 -1.53
C GLU A 80 9.72 -9.61 -2.88
N SER A 81 8.88 -9.45 -3.91
CA SER A 81 9.17 -9.87 -5.29
C SER A 81 10.28 -9.03 -5.93
N PHE A 82 10.31 -7.73 -5.65
CA PHE A 82 11.29 -6.79 -6.22
C PHE A 82 12.67 -6.89 -5.54
N VAL A 83 12.73 -7.28 -4.26
CA VAL A 83 14.00 -7.62 -3.60
C VAL A 83 14.43 -8.99 -4.13
N PRO A 84 15.46 -9.09 -5.00
CA PRO A 84 15.97 -10.40 -5.37
C PRO A 84 16.34 -11.12 -4.08
N PRO A 85 15.92 -12.39 -3.89
CA PRO A 85 16.27 -13.11 -2.69
C PRO A 85 17.79 -13.04 -2.54
N LEU A 86 18.26 -12.54 -1.40
CA LEU A 86 19.69 -12.46 -1.07
C LEU A 86 20.42 -13.81 -1.24
N SER A 87 19.66 -14.91 -1.39
CA SER A 87 20.08 -16.25 -1.78
C SER A 87 20.56 -16.42 -3.24
N LEU A 88 20.44 -15.41 -4.11
CA LEU A 88 20.89 -15.44 -5.51
C LEU A 88 22.14 -14.57 -5.71
N ARG A 89 23.03 -14.54 -4.73
CA ARG A 89 24.45 -14.15 -4.91
C ARG A 89 25.28 -15.43 -4.89
N ALA A 90 25.44 -16.05 -6.06
CA ALA A 90 26.41 -17.11 -6.32
C ALA A 90 27.39 -16.65 -7.41
#